data_AF-Q41132-F1
#
_entry.id   AF-Q41132-F1
#
_cell.length_a   1.000
_cell.length_b   1.000
_cell.length_c   1.000
_cell.angle_alpha   90.00
_cell.angle_beta   90.00
_cell.angle_gamma   90.00
#
_symmetry.space_group_name_H-M   'P 1'
#
loop_
_entity.id
_entity.type
_entity.pdbx_description
1 polymer ?
#
loop_
_entity_poly.entity_id
_entity_poly.type
_entity_poly.pdbx_seq_one_letter_code
_entity_poly.pdbx_strand_id
1 'polypeptide(L)'
;AIAQIGWIAGPAVMFLFSLVTYYTSTLLSACYRSGDPVNGKRNYTYMDAVRTNLGGAKVKLCGFVQYLNLFGVAIGYTIASSISMMAIKRSNCFHKSGGKNPCHINANPYMIAFGIAEIIFSQIPDFDQLWWLSILAAVMSFTYSTIGLGLGIAQVVENGKAMGSVTGISIGANVTPTQKIWRSFQALGDIAFAYSYSIILIEIQDTVRSPPSESKTMKKATLISVAVTTLFYMLCGCFGYAAFGDMSPGNLLTGFGFYNPYWLLDIANVAIVVHLVGAYQVFA
;
A
#
# COMPACT_ATOMS: atom_id res chain seq x y z
N ALA A 1 6.67 -8.44 -4.67
CA ALA A 1 7.11 -7.88 -5.97
C ALA A 1 8.59 -8.12 -6.29
N ILE A 2 9.56 -7.54 -5.58
CA ILE A 2 10.99 -7.60 -5.98
C ILE A 2 11.49 -9.03 -6.22
N ALA A 3 11.17 -10.00 -5.35
CA ALA A 3 11.57 -11.38 -5.56
C ALA A 3 11.12 -12.01 -6.89
N GLN A 4 10.04 -11.52 -7.49
CA GLN A 4 9.54 -12.02 -8.77
C GLN A 4 10.31 -11.48 -9.98
N ILE A 5 10.97 -10.33 -9.86
CA ILE A 5 11.59 -9.61 -10.98
C ILE A 5 13.07 -9.24 -10.74
N GLY A 6 13.58 -9.43 -9.53
CA GLY A 6 15.00 -9.38 -9.18
C GLY A 6 15.55 -8.02 -8.80
N TRP A 7 16.85 -8.02 -8.50
CA TRP A 7 17.62 -6.85 -8.04
C TRP A 7 17.70 -5.69 -9.03
N ILE A 8 17.56 -5.94 -10.34
CA ILE A 8 17.58 -4.87 -11.34
C ILE A 8 16.18 -4.35 -11.58
N ALA A 9 15.28 -5.21 -12.06
CA ALA A 9 13.96 -4.76 -12.51
C ALA A 9 13.08 -4.31 -11.34
N GLY A 10 13.21 -4.91 -10.15
CA GLY A 10 12.42 -4.51 -8.97
C GLY A 10 12.60 -3.03 -8.62
N PRO A 11 13.81 -2.61 -8.19
CA PRO A 11 14.13 -1.21 -7.91
C PRO A 11 13.84 -0.26 -9.07
N ALA A 12 14.20 -0.64 -10.30
CA ALA A 12 14.00 0.20 -11.48
C ALA A 12 12.50 0.48 -11.75
N VAL A 13 11.66 -0.55 -11.65
CA VAL A 13 10.21 -0.43 -11.82
C VAL A 13 9.60 0.41 -10.70
N MET A 14 10.05 0.25 -9.45
CA MET A 14 9.57 1.07 -8.33
C MET A 14 9.88 2.55 -8.53
N PHE A 15 11.08 2.88 -9.01
CA PHE A 15 11.44 4.26 -9.35
C PHE A 15 10.63 4.79 -10.54
N LEU A 16 10.42 3.96 -11.57
CA LEU A 16 9.59 4.32 -12.71
C LEU A 16 8.14 4.65 -12.30
N PHE A 17 7.50 3.79 -11.51
CA PHE A 17 6.13 4.06 -11.04
C PHE A 17 6.07 5.26 -10.11
N SER A 18 7.08 5.48 -9.27
CA SER A 18 7.20 6.70 -8.47
C SER A 18 7.22 7.96 -9.35
N LEU A 19 8.02 7.99 -10.41
CA LEU A 19 8.07 9.11 -11.36
C LEU A 19 6.76 9.31 -12.10
N VAL A 20 6.16 8.22 -12.60
CA VAL A 20 4.86 8.27 -13.29
C VAL A 20 3.81 8.85 -12.36
N THR A 21 3.70 8.32 -11.14
CA THR A 21 2.73 8.81 -10.14
C THR A 21 2.98 10.25 -9.78
N TYR A 22 4.22 10.67 -9.54
CA TYR A 22 4.53 12.08 -9.27
C TYR A 22 4.10 13.00 -10.42
N TYR A 23 4.42 12.61 -11.65
CA TYR A 23 4.08 13.37 -12.85
C TYR A 23 2.55 13.47 -13.03
N THR A 24 1.84 12.34 -12.99
CA THR A 24 0.39 12.31 -13.18
C THR A 24 -0.34 13.03 -12.05
N SER A 25 0.11 12.89 -10.81
CA SER A 25 -0.47 13.60 -9.65
C SER A 25 -0.25 15.11 -9.73
N THR A 26 0.90 15.56 -10.27
CA THR A 26 1.18 16.98 -10.50
C THR A 26 0.30 17.59 -11.59
N LEU A 27 -0.01 16.82 -12.65
CA LEU A 27 -0.97 17.22 -13.67
C LEU A 27 -2.39 17.27 -13.09
N LEU A 28 -2.78 16.22 -12.37
CA LEU A 28 -4.12 16.12 -11.79
C LEU A 28 -4.38 17.23 -10.77
N SER A 29 -3.38 17.61 -9.98
CA SER A 29 -3.53 18.71 -9.02
C SER A 29 -3.74 20.08 -9.67
N ALA A 30 -3.31 20.25 -10.93
CA ALA A 30 -3.58 21.45 -11.71
C ALA A 30 -5.04 21.48 -12.21
N CYS A 31 -5.68 20.31 -12.36
CA CYS A 31 -7.07 20.19 -12.81
C CYS A 31 -8.11 20.44 -11.71
N TYR A 32 -7.70 20.70 -10.47
CA TYR A 32 -8.62 21.03 -9.36
C TYR A 32 -9.45 22.28 -9.64
N ARG A 33 -8.88 23.27 -10.34
CA ARG A 33 -9.63 24.44 -10.83
C ARG A 33 -9.70 24.42 -12.35
N SER A 34 -10.88 24.72 -12.89
CA SER A 34 -11.12 24.76 -14.34
C SER A 34 -11.01 26.18 -14.87
N GLY A 35 -10.30 26.35 -16.00
CA GLY A 35 -10.02 27.65 -16.58
C GLY A 35 -8.87 28.35 -15.87
N ASP A 36 -9.18 29.31 -14.99
CA ASP A 36 -8.16 30.04 -14.25
C ASP A 36 -7.61 29.23 -13.05
N PRO A 37 -6.27 29.08 -12.91
CA PRO A 37 -5.68 28.28 -11.83
C PRO A 37 -5.91 28.79 -10.40
N VAL A 38 -6.37 30.03 -10.22
CA VAL A 38 -6.54 30.68 -8.90
C VAL A 38 -8.02 30.93 -8.59
N ASN A 39 -8.76 31.45 -9.56
CA ASN A 39 -10.16 31.88 -9.45
C ASN A 39 -11.13 30.97 -10.20
N GLY A 40 -10.64 29.99 -10.96
CA GLY A 40 -11.46 29.06 -11.72
C GLY A 40 -12.35 28.20 -10.83
N LYS A 41 -13.42 27.66 -11.44
CA LYS A 41 -14.39 26.81 -10.75
C LYS A 41 -13.68 25.57 -10.17
N ARG A 42 -13.93 25.30 -8.88
CA ARG A 42 -13.41 24.11 -8.19
C ARG A 42 -14.10 22.83 -8.68
N ASN A 43 -13.31 21.79 -8.86
CA ASN A 43 -13.73 20.42 -9.02
C ASN A 43 -13.46 19.71 -7.68
N TYR A 44 -14.53 19.33 -6.98
CA TYR A 44 -14.44 18.73 -5.64
C TYR A 44 -14.05 17.25 -5.71
N THR A 45 -14.33 16.60 -6.84
CA THR A 45 -14.04 15.18 -7.06
C THR A 45 -13.26 14.98 -8.35
N TYR A 46 -12.55 13.85 -8.45
CA TYR A 46 -11.89 13.43 -9.69
C TYR A 46 -12.88 13.39 -10.86
N MET A 47 -14.10 12.90 -10.62
CA MET A 47 -15.14 12.81 -11.64
C MET A 47 -15.65 14.17 -12.11
N ASP A 48 -15.68 15.18 -11.23
CA ASP A 48 -15.99 16.55 -11.64
C ASP A 48 -14.90 17.13 -12.52
N ALA A 49 -13.63 16.89 -12.21
CA ALA A 49 -12.52 17.33 -13.05
C ALA A 49 -12.55 16.66 -14.44
N VAL A 50 -12.84 15.35 -14.50
CA VAL A 50 -13.01 14.64 -15.77
C VAL A 50 -14.21 15.20 -16.55
N ARG A 51 -15.33 15.45 -15.87
CA ARG A 51 -16.54 16.00 -16.52
C ARG A 51 -16.29 17.39 -17.09
N THR A 52 -15.61 18.26 -16.35
CA THR A 52 -15.37 19.64 -16.77
C THR A 52 -14.32 19.74 -17.87
N ASN A 53 -13.27 18.89 -17.86
CA ASN A 53 -12.17 18.97 -18.83
C ASN A 53 -12.35 18.09 -20.07
N LEU A 54 -12.97 16.91 -19.94
CA LEU A 54 -13.01 15.91 -21.01
C LEU A 54 -14.42 15.68 -21.58
N GLY A 55 -15.43 15.65 -20.71
CA GLY A 55 -16.83 15.45 -21.08
C GLY A 55 -17.17 14.12 -21.78
N GLY A 56 -18.45 13.93 -22.10
CA GLY A 56 -18.94 12.84 -22.95
C GLY A 56 -18.60 11.42 -22.48
N ALA A 57 -18.23 10.54 -23.43
CA ALA A 57 -17.95 9.13 -23.17
C ALA A 57 -16.74 8.90 -22.25
N LYS A 58 -15.79 9.83 -22.20
CA LYS A 58 -14.59 9.74 -21.36
C LYS A 58 -14.93 9.77 -19.87
N VAL A 59 -15.99 10.48 -19.48
CA VAL A 59 -16.50 10.47 -18.10
C VAL A 59 -16.90 9.06 -17.68
N LYS A 60 -17.67 8.36 -18.54
CA LYS A 60 -18.11 6.99 -18.24
C LYS A 60 -16.93 6.02 -18.11
N LEU A 61 -15.95 6.13 -19.02
CA LEU A 61 -14.75 5.29 -18.99
C LEU A 61 -13.89 5.54 -17.75
N CYS A 62 -13.56 6.81 -17.46
CA CYS A 62 -12.77 7.17 -16.29
C CYS A 62 -13.48 6.80 -14.98
N GLY A 63 -14.80 6.99 -14.90
CA GLY A 63 -15.60 6.58 -13.75
C GLY A 63 -15.55 5.08 -13.54
N PHE A 64 -15.75 4.29 -14.60
CA PHE A 64 -15.65 2.83 -14.51
C PHE A 64 -14.28 2.38 -13.99
N VAL A 65 -13.19 2.94 -14.52
CA VAL A 65 -11.82 2.64 -14.06
C VAL A 65 -11.60 3.07 -12.61
N GLN A 66 -12.06 4.25 -12.21
CA GLN A 66 -11.92 4.75 -10.85
C GLN A 66 -12.65 3.86 -9.85
N TYR A 67 -13.93 3.56 -10.08
CA TYR A 67 -14.73 2.72 -9.17
C TYR A 67 -14.20 1.29 -9.07
N LEU A 68 -13.72 0.71 -10.17
CA LEU A 68 -13.03 -0.59 -10.11
C LEU A 68 -11.78 -0.55 -9.24
N ASN A 69 -11.01 0.54 -9.31
CA ASN A 69 -9.81 0.70 -8.49
C ASN A 69 -10.17 0.87 -7.01
N LEU A 70 -11.14 1.73 -6.68
CA LEU A 70 -11.65 1.91 -5.32
C LEU A 70 -12.14 0.58 -4.71
N PHE A 71 -12.91 -0.19 -5.49
CA PHE A 71 -13.35 -1.54 -5.09
C PHE A 71 -12.18 -2.49 -4.87
N GLY A 72 -11.17 -2.45 -5.74
CA GLY A 72 -9.93 -3.22 -5.58
C GLY A 72 -9.16 -2.86 -4.31
N VAL A 73 -9.08 -1.57 -3.97
CA VAL A 73 -8.46 -1.08 -2.72
C VAL A 73 -9.19 -1.64 -1.50
N ALA A 74 -10.53 -1.58 -1.49
CA ALA A 74 -11.34 -2.12 -0.41
C ALA A 74 -11.12 -3.63 -0.19
N ILE A 75 -11.05 -4.41 -1.28
CA ILE A 75 -10.71 -5.84 -1.21
C ILE A 75 -9.30 -6.03 -0.66
N GLY A 76 -8.32 -5.28 -1.18
CA GLY A 76 -6.92 -5.38 -0.78
C GLY A 76 -6.73 -5.11 0.71
N TYR A 77 -7.35 -4.05 1.22
CA TYR A 77 -7.33 -3.71 2.65
C TYR A 77 -7.99 -4.79 3.50
N THR A 78 -9.15 -5.30 3.08
CA THR A 78 -9.84 -6.39 3.79
C THR A 78 -8.97 -7.65 3.92
N ILE A 79 -8.34 -8.06 2.81
CA ILE A 79 -7.45 -9.23 2.79
C ILE A 79 -6.21 -8.98 3.64
N ALA A 80 -5.55 -7.83 3.49
CA ALA A 80 -4.33 -7.49 4.21
C ALA A 80 -4.55 -7.42 5.73
N SER A 81 -5.61 -6.74 6.19
CA SER A 81 -6.00 -6.69 7.60
C SER A 81 -6.26 -8.08 8.17
N SER A 82 -6.95 -8.94 7.39
CA SER A 82 -7.26 -10.31 7.80
C SER A 82 -6.02 -11.18 7.94
N ILE A 83 -5.06 -11.04 7.01
CA ILE A 83 -3.78 -11.74 7.09
C ILE A 83 -3.00 -11.29 8.33
N SER A 84 -2.98 -9.98 8.62
CA SER A 84 -2.29 -9.44 9.80
C SER A 84 -2.92 -9.92 11.11
N MET A 85 -4.25 -9.90 11.23
CA MET A 85 -4.94 -10.45 12.41
C MET A 85 -4.72 -11.96 12.57
N MET A 86 -4.73 -12.70 11.47
CA MET A 86 -4.42 -14.13 11.47
C MET A 86 -2.98 -14.39 11.91
N ALA A 87 -2.02 -13.56 11.48
CA ALA A 87 -0.61 -13.67 11.87
C ALA A 87 -0.43 -13.53 13.38
N ILE A 88 -1.11 -12.58 14.03
CA ILE A 88 -1.10 -12.39 15.49
C ILE A 88 -1.58 -13.66 16.20
N LYS A 89 -2.72 -14.22 15.81
CA LYS A 89 -3.24 -15.44 16.47
C LYS A 89 -2.32 -16.64 16.25
N ARG A 90 -1.77 -16.77 15.04
CA ARG A 90 -0.84 -17.84 14.71
C ARG A 90 0.45 -17.73 15.54
N SER A 91 1.00 -16.52 15.66
CA SER A 91 2.18 -16.20 16.47
C SER A 91 2.00 -16.61 17.93
N ASN A 92 0.92 -16.16 18.55
CA ASN A 92 0.58 -16.49 19.93
C ASN A 92 0.33 -17.99 20.16
N CYS A 93 -0.35 -18.67 19.22
CA CYS A 93 -0.58 -20.11 19.30
C CYS A 93 0.73 -20.90 19.23
N PHE A 94 1.59 -20.56 18.27
CA PHE A 94 2.87 -21.25 18.08
C PHE A 94 3.74 -21.12 19.34
N HIS A 95 3.85 -19.91 19.89
CA HIS A 95 4.61 -19.65 21.11
C HIS A 95 4.03 -20.40 22.32
N LYS A 96 2.71 -20.34 22.53
CA LYS A 96 2.04 -21.08 23.62
C LYS A 96 2.24 -22.59 23.51
N SER A 97 2.36 -23.12 22.30
CA SER A 97 2.62 -24.55 22.06
C SER A 97 4.10 -24.95 22.21
N GLY A 98 5.00 -24.00 22.45
CA GLY A 98 6.45 -24.22 22.42
C GLY A 98 6.96 -24.64 21.04
N GLY A 99 6.31 -24.15 19.98
CA GLY A 99 6.63 -24.49 18.58
C GLY A 99 6.21 -25.88 18.12
N LYS A 100 5.45 -26.62 18.94
CA LYS A 100 5.05 -28.01 18.64
C LYS A 100 3.84 -28.11 17.71
N ASN A 101 3.05 -27.04 17.57
CA ASN A 101 1.84 -27.03 16.75
C ASN A 101 1.98 -26.03 15.59
N PRO A 102 1.78 -26.44 14.33
CA PRO A 102 1.84 -25.52 13.17
C PRO A 102 0.75 -24.43 13.19
N CYS A 103 -0.29 -24.59 14.02
CA CYS A 103 -1.33 -23.59 14.30
C CYS A 103 -1.98 -23.05 13.03
N HIS A 104 -2.69 -23.91 12.29
CA HIS A 104 -3.48 -23.47 11.13
C HIS A 104 -4.67 -22.63 11.60
N ILE A 105 -4.70 -21.36 11.17
CA ILE A 105 -5.77 -20.40 11.49
C ILE A 105 -6.54 -20.10 10.21
N ASN A 106 -7.88 -20.09 10.29
CA ASN A 106 -8.74 -19.67 9.19
C ASN A 106 -8.84 -18.13 9.13
N ALA A 107 -8.63 -17.54 7.94
CA ALA A 107 -8.74 -16.10 7.72
C ALA A 107 -10.18 -15.58 7.63
N ASN A 108 -11.16 -16.43 7.29
CA ASN A 108 -12.54 -15.99 7.00
C ASN A 108 -13.21 -15.22 8.15
N PRO A 109 -13.12 -15.63 9.42
CA PRO A 109 -13.69 -14.85 10.53
C PRO A 109 -13.11 -13.43 10.64
N TYR A 110 -11.83 -13.25 10.29
CA TYR A 110 -11.17 -11.95 10.34
C TYR A 110 -11.60 -11.05 9.18
N MET A 111 -11.81 -11.61 7.99
CA MET A 111 -12.38 -10.86 6.85
C MET A 111 -13.79 -10.36 7.19
N ILE A 112 -14.63 -11.22 7.75
CA ILE A 112 -16.00 -10.85 8.14
C ILE A 112 -15.97 -9.77 9.23
N ALA A 113 -15.12 -9.95 10.26
CA ALA A 113 -15.00 -8.97 11.35
C ALA A 113 -14.51 -7.60 10.86
N PHE A 114 -13.50 -7.57 9.98
CA PHE A 114 -13.02 -6.33 9.37
C PHE A 114 -14.12 -5.66 8.54
N GLY A 115 -14.81 -6.41 7.67
CA GLY A 115 -15.90 -5.87 6.87
C GLY A 115 -17.05 -5.28 7.71
N ILE A 116 -17.43 -5.93 8.81
CA ILE A 116 -18.43 -5.38 9.75
C ILE A 116 -17.93 -4.08 10.38
N ALA A 117 -16.67 -4.02 10.80
CA ALA A 117 -16.09 -2.82 11.37
C ALA A 117 -16.10 -1.67 10.35
N GLU A 118 -15.67 -1.91 9.12
CA GLU A 118 -15.67 -0.90 8.07
C GLU A 118 -17.08 -0.41 7.72
N ILE A 119 -18.09 -1.29 7.67
CA ILE A 119 -19.50 -0.87 7.49
C ILE A 119 -19.92 0.13 8.56
N ILE A 120 -19.56 -0.12 9.82
CA ILE A 120 -19.89 0.74 10.96
C ILE A 120 -19.14 2.07 10.84
N PHE A 121 -17.82 2.04 10.59
CA PHE A 121 -17.02 3.25 10.47
C PHE A 121 -17.41 4.11 9.27
N SER A 122 -17.81 3.51 8.16
CA SER A 122 -18.29 4.24 6.97
C SER A 122 -19.66 4.90 7.13
N GLN A 123 -20.36 4.69 8.26
CA GLN A 123 -21.54 5.49 8.60
C GLN A 123 -21.19 6.84 9.25
N ILE A 124 -19.91 7.10 9.54
CA ILE A 124 -19.46 8.37 10.14
C ILE A 124 -19.42 9.43 9.02
N PRO A 125 -20.27 10.48 9.06
CA PRO A 125 -20.57 11.30 7.88
C PRO A 125 -19.45 12.22 7.39
N ASP A 126 -18.50 12.63 8.25
CA ASP A 126 -17.56 13.72 7.94
C ASP A 126 -16.09 13.37 8.22
N PHE A 127 -15.25 13.58 7.19
CA PHE A 127 -13.79 13.52 7.24
C PHE A 127 -13.19 14.49 8.27
N ASP A 128 -13.87 15.60 8.54
CA ASP A 128 -13.53 16.61 9.54
C ASP A 128 -13.42 16.00 10.94
N GLN A 129 -14.20 14.96 11.24
CA GLN A 129 -14.16 14.27 12.54
C GLN A 129 -13.07 13.18 12.58
N LEU A 130 -12.39 12.93 11.45
CA LEU A 130 -11.44 11.84 11.25
C LEU A 130 -9.99 12.32 11.05
N TRP A 131 -9.66 13.60 11.31
CA TRP A 131 -8.27 14.08 11.22
C TRP A 131 -7.34 13.26 12.12
N TRP A 132 -7.82 12.87 13.31
CA TRP A 132 -7.06 12.08 14.28
C TRP A 132 -6.82 10.66 13.76
N LEU A 133 -7.79 10.12 13.01
CA LEU A 133 -7.72 8.79 12.41
C LEU A 133 -6.66 8.78 11.29
N SER A 134 -6.57 9.87 10.51
CA SER A 134 -5.51 10.05 9.50
C SER A 134 -4.11 10.14 10.14
N ILE A 135 -3.96 10.89 11.23
CA ILE A 135 -2.70 10.97 11.98
C ILE A 135 -2.32 9.61 12.56
N LEU A 136 -3.28 8.92 13.19
CA LEU A 136 -3.07 7.58 13.75
C LEU A 136 -2.66 6.59 12.66
N ALA A 137 -3.34 6.58 11.52
CA ALA A 137 -3.01 5.72 10.39
C ALA A 137 -1.59 6.00 9.86
N ALA A 138 -1.19 7.28 9.76
CA ALA A 138 0.16 7.64 9.37
C ALA A 138 1.21 7.12 10.37
N VAL A 139 1.02 7.34 11.68
CA VAL A 139 1.92 6.84 12.74
C VAL A 139 2.04 5.32 12.68
N MET A 140 0.92 4.62 12.51
CA MET A 140 0.91 3.16 12.38
C MET A 140 1.63 2.68 11.12
N SER A 141 1.52 3.42 10.00
CA SER A 141 2.27 3.15 8.76
C SER A 141 3.77 3.16 8.96
N PHE A 142 4.29 4.24 9.56
CA PHE A 142 5.70 4.36 9.90
C PHE A 142 6.13 3.29 10.90
N THR A 143 5.28 2.96 11.87
CA THR A 143 5.57 1.95 12.90
C THR A 143 5.79 0.58 12.28
N TYR A 144 4.83 0.02 11.53
CA TYR A 144 5.01 -1.32 10.96
C TYR A 144 6.13 -1.35 9.91
N SER A 145 6.30 -0.27 9.14
CA SER A 145 7.33 -0.20 8.10
C SER A 145 8.73 -0.18 8.70
N THR A 146 8.92 0.59 9.78
CA THR A 146 10.20 0.65 10.51
C THR A 146 10.53 -0.68 11.19
N ILE A 147 9.53 -1.33 11.81
CA ILE A 147 9.72 -2.67 12.40
C ILE A 147 10.10 -3.68 11.31
N GLY A 148 9.36 -3.72 10.20
CA GLY A 148 9.63 -4.62 9.09
C GLY A 148 11.01 -4.39 8.46
N LEU A 149 11.42 -3.13 8.30
CA LEU A 149 12.76 -2.77 7.84
C LEU A 149 13.84 -3.22 8.83
N GLY A 150 13.66 -2.94 10.13
CA GLY A 150 14.61 -3.32 11.18
C GLY A 150 14.82 -4.84 11.23
N LEU A 151 13.73 -5.61 11.17
CA LEU A 151 13.79 -7.08 11.08
C LEU A 151 14.46 -7.54 9.78
N GLY A 152 14.17 -6.88 8.65
CA GLY A 152 14.83 -7.13 7.37
C GLY A 152 16.35 -6.95 7.45
N ILE A 153 16.80 -5.84 8.02
CA ILE A 153 18.23 -5.56 8.23
C ILE A 153 18.85 -6.60 9.17
N ALA A 154 18.20 -6.91 10.29
CA ALA A 154 18.69 -7.91 11.24
C ALA A 154 18.88 -9.28 10.57
N GLN A 155 17.90 -9.71 9.77
CA GLN A 155 17.99 -10.97 9.03
C GLN A 155 19.12 -10.98 8.00
N VAL A 156 19.36 -9.86 7.31
CA VAL A 156 20.50 -9.74 6.36
C VAL A 156 21.83 -9.85 7.10
N VAL A 157 21.96 -9.24 8.28
CA VAL A 157 23.15 -9.34 9.12
C VAL A 157 23.35 -10.79 9.60
N GLU A 158 22.29 -11.44 10.07
CA GLU A 158 22.33 -12.85 10.49
C GLU A 158 22.74 -13.80 9.35
N ASN A 159 22.22 -13.57 8.14
CA ASN A 159 22.58 -14.35 6.96
C ASN A 159 24.04 -14.15 6.53
N GLY A 160 24.69 -13.05 6.95
CA GLY A 160 26.05 -12.67 6.55
C GLY A 160 26.19 -12.27 5.08
N LYS A 161 25.08 -12.22 4.32
CA LYS A 161 25.05 -11.84 2.90
C LYS A 161 23.66 -11.37 2.48
N ALA A 162 23.62 -10.54 1.44
CA ALA A 162 22.37 -10.22 0.75
C ALA A 162 21.94 -11.39 -0.14
N MET A 163 20.71 -11.88 0.07
CA MET A 163 20.09 -12.94 -0.72
C MET A 163 19.47 -12.39 -2.02
N GLY A 164 18.90 -13.30 -2.81
CA GLY A 164 18.21 -12.96 -4.05
C GLY A 164 19.11 -13.09 -5.28
N SER A 165 18.49 -12.92 -6.44
CA SER A 165 19.07 -13.08 -7.76
C SER A 165 18.80 -11.84 -8.62
N VAL A 166 19.58 -11.69 -9.69
CA VAL A 166 19.51 -10.52 -10.58
C VAL A 166 18.13 -10.42 -11.26
N THR A 167 17.54 -11.56 -11.59
CA THR A 167 16.29 -11.69 -12.37
C THR A 167 15.07 -12.10 -11.52
N GLY A 168 15.25 -12.27 -10.21
CA GLY A 168 14.24 -12.85 -9.35
C GLY A 168 14.07 -14.34 -9.63
N ILE A 169 12.95 -14.91 -9.20
CA ILE A 169 12.69 -16.36 -9.26
C ILE A 169 13.11 -16.96 -10.62
N SER A 170 13.90 -18.02 -10.60
CA SER A 170 14.34 -18.68 -11.83
C SER A 170 13.31 -19.69 -12.33
N ILE A 171 13.35 -19.98 -13.63
CA ILE A 171 12.62 -21.10 -14.21
C ILE A 171 13.29 -22.39 -13.72
N GLY A 172 12.50 -23.33 -13.22
CA GLY A 172 13.00 -24.57 -12.63
C GLY A 172 11.89 -25.57 -12.35
N ALA A 173 12.19 -26.61 -11.56
CA ALA A 173 11.25 -27.71 -11.29
C ALA A 173 9.87 -27.26 -10.77
N ASN A 174 9.84 -26.15 -10.03
CA ASN A 174 8.62 -25.62 -9.40
C ASN A 174 8.02 -24.39 -10.11
N VAL A 175 8.68 -23.87 -11.16
CA VAL A 175 8.29 -22.63 -11.84
C VAL A 175 8.45 -22.80 -13.35
N THR A 176 7.32 -22.88 -14.05
CA THR A 176 7.29 -22.93 -15.51
C THR A 176 7.54 -21.55 -16.13
N PRO A 177 7.95 -21.48 -17.42
CA PRO A 177 8.10 -20.20 -18.11
C PRO A 177 6.84 -19.31 -18.06
N THR A 178 5.66 -19.91 -18.25
CA THR A 178 4.37 -19.19 -18.19
C THR A 178 4.09 -18.65 -16.79
N GLN A 179 4.39 -19.45 -15.74
CA GLN A 179 4.24 -18.99 -14.35
C GLN A 179 5.18 -17.85 -14.01
N LYS A 180 6.42 -17.88 -14.52
CA LYS A 180 7.37 -16.76 -14.38
C LYS A 180 6.80 -15.49 -14.99
N ILE A 181 6.28 -15.55 -16.22
CA ILE A 181 5.65 -14.41 -16.90
C ILE A 181 4.48 -13.86 -16.07
N TRP A 182 3.56 -14.73 -15.65
CA TRP A 182 2.39 -14.32 -14.85
C TRP A 182 2.78 -13.65 -13.54
N ARG A 183 3.74 -14.23 -12.82
CA ARG A 183 4.24 -13.67 -11.55
C ARG A 183 4.98 -12.35 -11.75
N SER A 184 5.68 -12.17 -12.87
CA SER A 184 6.28 -10.89 -13.22
C SER A 184 5.21 -9.83 -13.47
N PHE A 185 4.14 -10.12 -14.22
CA PHE A 185 3.02 -9.19 -14.39
C PHE A 185 2.29 -8.89 -13.08
N GLN A 186 2.11 -9.89 -12.22
CA GLN A 186 1.56 -9.68 -10.88
C GLN A 186 2.44 -8.73 -10.08
N ALA A 187 3.77 -8.90 -10.11
CA ALA A 187 4.69 -7.99 -9.42
C ALA A 187 4.67 -6.56 -9.97
N LEU A 188 4.49 -6.38 -11.28
CA LEU A 188 4.27 -5.06 -11.87
C LEU A 188 2.95 -4.45 -11.37
N GLY A 189 1.88 -5.24 -11.34
CA GLY A 189 0.58 -4.85 -10.79
C GLY A 189 0.64 -4.47 -9.32
N ASP A 190 1.33 -5.26 -8.49
CA ASP A 190 1.55 -4.97 -7.06
C ASP A 190 2.27 -3.63 -6.87
N ILE A 191 3.31 -3.36 -7.66
CA ILE A 191 4.05 -2.08 -7.59
C ILE A 191 3.16 -0.93 -8.06
N ALA A 192 2.44 -1.09 -9.17
CA ALA A 192 1.53 -0.06 -9.68
C ALA A 192 0.44 0.29 -8.65
N PHE A 193 -0.14 -0.73 -8.03
CA PHE A 193 -1.15 -0.59 -6.99
C PHE A 193 -0.59 0.11 -5.74
N ALA A 194 0.65 -0.18 -5.35
CA ALA A 194 1.27 0.49 -4.21
C ALA A 194 1.38 2.03 -4.38
N TYR A 195 1.42 2.54 -5.61
CA TYR A 195 1.45 3.98 -5.91
C TYR A 195 0.09 4.57 -6.32
N SER A 196 -1.05 3.90 -6.07
CA SER A 196 -2.34 4.24 -6.69
C SER A 196 -3.21 5.29 -5.98
N TYR A 197 -2.66 6.20 -5.17
CA TYR A 197 -3.47 7.19 -4.43
C TYR A 197 -4.07 8.31 -5.32
N SER A 198 -3.60 8.45 -6.57
CA SER A 198 -3.99 9.54 -7.46
C SER A 198 -5.49 9.60 -7.76
N ILE A 199 -6.21 8.48 -7.59
CA ILE A 199 -7.66 8.36 -7.84
C ILE A 199 -8.53 9.13 -6.85
N ILE A 200 -7.99 9.52 -5.70
CA ILE A 200 -8.66 10.34 -4.66
C ILE A 200 -7.91 11.65 -4.41
N LEU A 201 -6.97 12.01 -5.30
CA LEU A 201 -6.08 13.15 -5.09
C LEU A 201 -6.84 14.48 -5.06
N ILE A 202 -7.90 14.62 -5.86
CA ILE A 202 -8.67 15.85 -5.96
C ILE A 202 -9.51 16.04 -4.69
N GLU A 203 -10.07 14.96 -4.19
CA GLU A 203 -10.81 14.88 -2.93
C GLU A 203 -9.89 15.25 -1.75
N ILE A 204 -8.66 14.73 -1.72
CA ILE A 204 -7.63 15.14 -0.74
C ILE A 204 -7.30 16.63 -0.90
N GLN A 205 -7.11 17.10 -2.13
CA GLN A 205 -6.76 18.49 -2.42
C GLN A 205 -7.88 19.46 -2.02
N ASP A 206 -9.14 19.03 -2.02
CA ASP A 206 -10.28 19.85 -1.60
C ASP A 206 -10.23 20.24 -0.11
N THR A 207 -9.57 19.41 0.71
CA THR A 207 -9.34 19.71 2.14
C THR A 207 -8.27 20.78 2.38
N VAL A 208 -7.51 21.16 1.34
CA VAL A 208 -6.39 22.10 1.45
C VAL A 208 -6.90 23.53 1.44
N ARG A 209 -6.54 24.29 2.49
CA ARG A 209 -6.84 25.72 2.58
C ARG A 209 -6.03 26.54 1.56
N SER A 210 -6.63 27.62 1.08
CA SER A 210 -6.02 28.64 0.24
C SER A 210 -6.21 30.02 0.89
N PRO A 211 -5.21 30.93 0.88
CA PRO A 211 -3.93 30.90 0.15
C PRO A 211 -2.77 30.15 0.86
N PRO A 212 -1.71 29.70 0.14
CA PRO A 212 -1.52 29.76 -1.33
C PRO A 212 -2.44 28.78 -2.07
N SER A 213 -2.45 28.80 -3.41
CA SER A 213 -3.34 27.94 -4.18
C SER A 213 -3.21 26.46 -3.81
N GLU A 214 -4.34 25.77 -3.79
CA GLU A 214 -4.48 24.37 -3.38
C GLU A 214 -3.55 23.48 -4.22
N SER A 215 -3.44 23.77 -5.53
CA SER A 215 -2.54 23.08 -6.45
C SER A 215 -1.06 23.25 -6.07
N LYS A 216 -0.62 24.44 -5.65
CA LYS A 216 0.78 24.69 -5.26
C LYS A 216 1.14 23.91 -4.01
N THR A 217 0.26 23.95 -3.00
CA THR A 217 0.43 23.17 -1.77
C THR A 217 0.41 21.67 -2.07
N MET A 218 -0.53 21.22 -2.89
CA MET A 218 -0.69 19.80 -3.21
C MET A 218 0.48 19.25 -4.03
N LYS A 219 1.09 20.03 -4.93
CA LYS A 219 2.32 19.63 -5.65
C LYS A 219 3.50 19.41 -4.71
N LYS A 220 3.67 20.30 -3.73
CA LYS A 220 4.71 20.14 -2.71
C LYS A 220 4.45 18.92 -1.82
N ALA A 221 3.20 18.75 -1.38
CA ALA A 221 2.78 17.59 -0.59
C ALA A 221 2.99 16.28 -1.37
N THR A 222 2.60 16.25 -2.64
CA THR A 222 2.79 15.12 -3.56
C THR A 222 4.27 14.76 -3.74
N LEU A 223 5.14 15.75 -3.94
CA LEU A 223 6.58 15.51 -4.04
C LEU A 223 7.13 14.82 -2.77
N ILE A 224 6.82 15.37 -1.60
CA ILE A 224 7.28 14.83 -0.32
C ILE A 224 6.70 13.44 -0.08
N SER A 225 5.39 13.27 -0.28
CA SER A 225 4.69 12.00 -0.08
C SER A 225 5.25 10.91 -0.98
N VAL A 226 5.36 11.14 -2.29
CA VAL A 226 5.90 10.16 -3.23
C VAL A 226 7.35 9.83 -2.89
N ALA A 227 8.18 10.82 -2.54
CA ALA A 227 9.58 10.57 -2.15
C ALA A 227 9.69 9.69 -0.90
N VAL A 228 8.93 10.01 0.16
CA VAL A 228 8.93 9.24 1.42
C VAL A 228 8.39 7.82 1.18
N THR A 229 7.26 7.69 0.49
CA THR A 229 6.67 6.39 0.16
C THR A 229 7.62 5.53 -0.66
N THR A 230 8.27 6.11 -1.67
CA THR A 230 9.27 5.42 -2.50
C THR A 230 10.44 4.94 -1.67
N LEU A 231 10.95 5.79 -0.78
CA LEU A 231 12.05 5.43 0.12
C LEU A 231 11.67 4.22 0.98
N PHE A 232 10.52 4.26 1.65
CA PHE A 232 10.07 3.14 2.49
C PHE A 232 9.79 1.87 1.69
N TYR A 233 9.14 1.97 0.53
CA TYR A 233 8.89 0.81 -0.32
C TYR A 233 10.21 0.20 -0.80
N MET A 234 11.16 1.02 -1.22
CA MET A 234 12.48 0.57 -1.64
C MET A 234 13.22 -0.10 -0.49
N LEU A 235 13.26 0.52 0.69
CA LEU A 235 13.92 -0.03 1.87
C LEU A 235 13.28 -1.37 2.28
N CYS A 236 11.98 -1.41 2.53
CA CYS A 236 11.28 -2.62 2.95
C CYS A 236 11.34 -3.72 1.87
N GLY A 237 11.15 -3.36 0.59
CA GLY A 237 11.20 -4.29 -0.52
C GLY A 237 12.60 -4.87 -0.73
N CYS A 238 13.63 -4.02 -0.74
CA CYS A 238 15.01 -4.44 -0.97
C CYS A 238 15.57 -5.21 0.22
N PHE A 239 15.41 -4.72 1.46
CA PHE A 239 15.88 -5.46 2.62
C PHE A 239 15.07 -6.74 2.86
N GLY A 240 13.78 -6.76 2.54
CA GLY A 240 13.00 -8.00 2.53
C GLY A 240 13.50 -9.01 1.49
N TYR A 241 13.93 -8.55 0.33
CA TYR A 241 14.52 -9.41 -0.69
C TYR A 241 15.95 -9.85 -0.33
N ALA A 242 16.76 -8.97 0.24
CA ALA A 242 18.08 -9.32 0.77
C ALA A 242 17.99 -10.31 1.93
N ALA A 243 16.93 -10.27 2.74
CA ALA A 243 16.71 -11.18 3.85
C ALA A 243 16.29 -12.59 3.37
N PHE A 244 15.36 -12.68 2.41
CA PHE A 244 14.70 -13.95 2.07
C PHE A 244 14.94 -14.46 0.64
N GLY A 245 15.55 -13.65 -0.22
CA GLY A 245 15.81 -13.99 -1.62
C GLY A 245 14.55 -14.37 -2.38
N ASP A 246 14.67 -15.33 -3.31
CA ASP A 246 13.57 -15.73 -4.18
C ASP A 246 12.41 -16.42 -3.42
N MET A 247 12.61 -16.72 -2.14
CA MET A 247 11.62 -17.27 -1.21
C MET A 247 10.95 -16.20 -0.34
N SER A 248 11.10 -14.90 -0.65
CA SER A 248 10.41 -13.84 0.09
C SER A 248 8.90 -14.10 0.17
N PRO A 249 8.30 -13.99 1.38
CA PRO A 249 6.87 -14.16 1.56
C PRO A 249 6.09 -13.01 0.92
N GLY A 250 4.79 -13.22 0.68
CA GLY A 250 3.88 -12.16 0.22
C GLY A 250 3.68 -11.04 1.25
N ASN A 251 3.55 -11.40 2.53
CA ASN A 251 3.62 -10.45 3.65
C ASN A 251 5.00 -10.59 4.31
N LEU A 252 5.83 -9.55 4.22
CA LEU A 252 7.19 -9.59 4.75
C LEU A 252 7.24 -9.97 6.24
N LEU A 253 6.28 -9.49 7.04
CA LEU A 253 6.23 -9.74 8.48
C LEU A 253 5.95 -11.21 8.82
N THR A 254 5.40 -12.00 7.91
CA THR A 254 5.20 -13.44 8.14
C THR A 254 6.45 -14.26 7.82
N GLY A 255 7.45 -13.67 7.14
CA GLY A 255 8.71 -14.32 6.75
C GLY A 255 9.75 -14.40 7.85
N PHE A 256 9.75 -13.44 8.79
CA PHE A 256 10.68 -13.42 9.92
C PHE A 256 10.47 -14.57 10.92
N GLY A 257 9.58 -15.52 10.59
CA GLY A 257 9.18 -16.59 11.48
C GLY A 257 8.54 -16.04 12.74
N PHE A 258 8.54 -16.85 13.79
CA PHE A 258 8.14 -16.41 15.13
C PHE A 258 9.36 -15.82 15.83
N TYR A 259 9.94 -14.79 15.21
CA TYR A 259 11.13 -14.08 15.67
C TYR A 259 10.99 -13.77 17.16
N ASN A 260 11.99 -14.07 17.97
CA ASN A 260 11.99 -13.63 19.36
C ASN A 260 12.65 -12.24 19.43
N PRO A 261 11.98 -11.22 19.97
CA PRO A 261 10.67 -11.30 20.62
C PRO A 261 9.45 -11.28 19.67
N TYR A 262 8.55 -12.25 19.80
CA TYR A 262 7.38 -12.40 18.93
C TYR A 262 6.36 -11.27 19.11
N TRP A 263 6.39 -10.60 20.28
CA TRP A 263 5.55 -9.44 20.55
C TRP A 263 5.82 -8.29 19.57
N LEU A 264 7.04 -8.18 19.02
CA LEU A 264 7.38 -7.12 18.06
C LEU A 264 6.66 -7.33 16.72
N LEU A 265 6.53 -8.59 16.29
CA LEU A 265 5.73 -8.96 15.12
C LEU A 265 4.24 -8.72 15.35
N ASP A 266 3.75 -9.00 16.56
CA ASP A 266 2.36 -8.73 16.92
C ASP A 266 2.06 -7.23 16.86
N ILE A 267 2.94 -6.37 17.42
CA ILE A 267 2.81 -4.90 17.33
C ILE A 267 2.77 -4.44 15.88
N ALA A 268 3.67 -4.95 15.02
CA ALA A 268 3.70 -4.55 13.61
C ALA A 268 2.40 -4.96 12.87
N ASN A 269 1.87 -6.16 13.13
CA ASN A 269 0.61 -6.59 12.53
C ASN A 269 -0.60 -5.81 13.08
N VAL A 270 -0.63 -5.47 14.38
CA VAL A 270 -1.66 -4.58 14.95
C VAL A 270 -1.59 -3.21 14.28
N ALA A 271 -0.40 -2.65 14.10
CA ALA A 271 -0.20 -1.38 13.42
C ALA A 271 -0.70 -1.44 11.96
N ILE A 272 -0.49 -2.54 11.23
CA ILE A 272 -1.10 -2.72 9.90
C ILE A 272 -2.62 -2.66 9.98
N VAL A 273 -3.24 -3.40 10.91
CA VAL A 273 -4.71 -3.41 11.02
C VAL A 273 -5.26 -2.02 11.31
N VAL A 274 -4.69 -1.31 12.29
CA VAL A 274 -5.13 0.06 12.65
C VAL A 274 -4.90 1.04 11.50
N HIS A 275 -3.76 0.94 10.81
CA HIS A 275 -3.50 1.73 9.61
C HIS A 275 -4.57 1.51 8.54
N LEU A 276 -4.91 0.25 8.26
CA LEU A 276 -5.85 -0.11 7.21
C LEU A 276 -7.29 0.28 7.55
N VAL A 277 -7.71 0.22 8.82
CA VAL A 277 -9.00 0.80 9.25
C VAL A 277 -9.05 2.29 8.91
N GLY A 278 -8.03 3.04 9.30
CA GLY A 278 -7.99 4.47 9.03
C GLY A 278 -7.90 4.83 7.56
N ALA A 279 -7.10 4.07 6.79
CA ALA A 279 -6.94 4.28 5.37
C ALA A 279 -8.21 3.92 4.59
N TYR A 280 -8.94 2.87 4.98
CA TYR A 280 -10.16 2.43 4.30
C TYR A 280 -11.21 3.55 4.26
N GLN A 281 -11.36 4.28 5.37
CA GLN A 281 -12.32 5.40 5.46
C GLN A 281 -12.03 6.54 4.48
N VAL A 282 -10.80 6.66 3.96
CA VAL A 282 -10.45 7.66 2.92
C VAL A 282 -10.96 7.26 1.54
N PHE A 283 -11.22 5.98 1.31
CA PHE A 283 -11.66 5.44 0.03
C PHE A 283 -13.15 5.04 0.01
N ALA A 284 -13.84 5.10 1.15
CA ALA A 284 -15.20 4.59 1.37
C ALA A 284 -16.25 5.70 1.41
#